data_AF-A0AAD1DT08-F1
#
_entry.id   AF-A0AAD1DT08-F1
#
_cell.length_a   1.000
_cell.length_b   1.000
_cell.length_c   1.000
_cell.angle_alpha   90.00
_cell.angle_beta   90.00
_cell.angle_gamma   90.00
#
_symmetry.space_group_name_H-M   'P 1'
#
loop_
_entity.id
_entity.type
_entity.pdbx_description
1 polymer ?
#
loop_
_entity_poly.entity_id
_entity_poly.type
_entity_poly.pdbx_seq_one_letter_code
_entity_poly.pdbx_strand_id
1 'polypeptide(L)'
;MLYILSIQLKYNYVQSLTYEKINIIYNFIFSFINHQCIRTKSEEGDLNKNKLNDKVVVEMDLKDETRSLRLQIFLSQPNKKLQLVVSSTKIIESQYPINKKGEHNGNNIPDFIIEDGNLKMLTDINNRKSSYEFRWNQNNFELIKISRVAWDGKNTTPETEIDLLTKTKLQFQQELGSDKMLNKKTQKVKINALPKIHDLSFSDLEKY
;
A
#
# COMPACT_ATOMS: atom_id res chain seq x y z
N MET A 1 14.17 -36.33 53.21
CA MET A 1 14.73 -36.32 51.84
C MET A 1 13.72 -35.84 50.78
N LEU A 2 12.47 -36.35 50.77
CA LEU A 2 11.44 -35.99 49.77
C LEU A 2 10.99 -34.51 49.78
N TYR A 3 10.95 -33.87 50.96
CA TYR A 3 10.50 -32.48 51.09
C TYR A 3 11.45 -31.48 50.40
N ILE A 4 12.76 -31.70 50.50
CA ILE A 4 13.79 -30.85 49.89
C ILE A 4 13.71 -30.90 48.37
N LEU A 5 13.45 -32.09 47.80
CA LEU A 5 13.28 -32.27 46.35
C LEU A 5 12.07 -31.49 45.81
N SER A 6 10.97 -31.43 46.58
CA SER A 6 9.76 -30.71 46.18
C SER A 6 9.91 -29.19 46.14
N ILE A 7 10.74 -28.62 47.03
CA ILE A 7 11.04 -27.19 47.06
C ILE A 7 11.95 -26.82 45.88
N GLN A 8 12.94 -27.66 45.58
CA GLN A 8 13.86 -27.46 44.45
C GLN A 8 13.11 -27.45 43.10
N LEU A 9 12.15 -28.37 42.91
CA LEU A 9 11.33 -28.41 41.70
C LEU A 9 10.43 -27.18 41.54
N LYS A 10 9.81 -26.70 42.62
CA LYS A 10 9.01 -25.46 42.59
C LYS A 10 9.88 -24.23 42.30
N TYR A 11 11.08 -24.16 42.88
CA TYR A 11 12.01 -23.06 42.63
C TYR A 11 12.47 -23.03 41.16
N ASN A 12 12.82 -24.19 40.59
CA ASN A 12 13.21 -24.30 39.19
C ASN A 12 12.07 -23.94 38.23
N TYR A 13 10.82 -24.32 38.57
CA TYR A 13 9.63 -23.98 37.77
C TYR A 13 9.30 -22.48 37.81
N VAL A 14 9.44 -21.85 38.99
CA VAL A 14 9.27 -20.39 39.11
C VAL A 14 10.38 -19.65 38.35
N GLN A 15 11.63 -20.13 38.42
CA GLN A 15 12.73 -19.57 37.63
C GLN A 15 12.48 -19.72 36.13
N SER A 16 12.04 -20.88 35.63
CA SER A 16 11.77 -21.08 34.20
C SER A 16 10.65 -20.16 33.70
N LEU A 17 9.58 -19.98 34.48
CA LEU A 17 8.50 -19.03 34.16
C LEU A 17 8.98 -17.57 34.15
N THR A 18 9.90 -17.19 35.03
CA THR A 18 10.50 -15.85 35.00
C THR A 18 11.40 -15.64 33.79
N TYR A 19 12.18 -16.65 33.40
CA TYR A 19 13.01 -16.60 32.21
C TYR A 19 12.19 -16.50 30.92
N GLU A 20 11.12 -17.28 30.76
CA GLU A 20 10.22 -17.17 29.60
C GLU A 20 9.59 -15.79 29.51
N LYS A 21 9.09 -15.23 30.61
CA LYS A 21 8.52 -13.87 30.64
C LYS A 21 9.54 -12.81 30.27
N ILE A 22 10.77 -12.90 30.81
CA ILE A 22 11.87 -11.98 30.46
C ILE A 22 12.23 -12.11 28.99
N ASN A 23 12.26 -13.33 28.43
CA ASN A 23 12.60 -13.56 27.04
C ASN A 23 11.50 -13.05 26.09
N ILE A 24 10.22 -13.17 26.46
CA ILE A 24 9.10 -12.57 25.73
C ILE A 24 9.20 -11.04 25.75
N ILE A 25 9.46 -10.44 26.91
CA ILE A 25 9.64 -8.99 27.05
C ILE A 25 10.87 -8.51 26.26
N TYR A 26 11.98 -9.25 26.32
CA TYR A 26 13.20 -8.93 25.57
C TYR A 26 12.96 -9.04 24.07
N ASN A 27 12.33 -10.10 23.58
CA ASN A 27 11.99 -10.22 22.15
C ASN A 27 10.98 -9.16 21.70
N PHE A 28 10.04 -8.77 22.56
CA PHE A 28 9.11 -7.68 22.29
C PHE A 28 9.82 -6.32 22.21
N ILE A 29 10.69 -6.02 23.17
CA ILE A 29 11.50 -4.79 23.19
C ILE A 29 12.53 -4.80 22.05
N PHE A 30 13.18 -5.92 21.78
CA PHE A 30 14.12 -6.09 20.67
C PHE A 30 13.41 -5.94 19.32
N SER A 31 12.21 -6.51 19.14
CA SER A 31 11.37 -6.26 17.97
C SER A 31 10.98 -4.78 17.85
N PHE A 32 10.63 -4.13 18.96
CA PHE A 32 10.25 -2.71 18.98
C PHE A 32 11.43 -1.77 18.67
N ILE A 33 12.63 -2.07 19.20
CA ILE A 33 13.88 -1.35 18.90
C ILE A 33 14.36 -1.66 17.48
N ASN A 34 14.03 -2.83 16.92
CA ASN A 34 14.46 -3.25 15.60
C ASN A 34 13.59 -2.82 14.43
N HIS A 35 12.38 -2.31 14.68
CA HIS A 35 11.50 -1.78 13.64
C HIS A 35 11.09 -0.35 13.97
N GLN A 36 11.99 0.61 13.70
CA GLN A 36 11.59 2.02 13.64
C GLN A 36 10.85 2.26 12.32
N CYS A 37 9.58 1.86 12.30
CA CYS A 37 8.66 2.23 11.24
C CYS A 37 7.90 3.48 11.66
N ILE A 38 7.81 4.49 10.80
CA ILE A 38 6.92 5.63 11.01
C ILE A 38 5.70 5.47 10.11
N ARG A 39 4.50 5.56 10.70
CA ARG A 39 3.25 5.70 9.94
C ARG A 39 3.23 7.07 9.27
N THR A 40 3.19 7.09 7.94
CA THR A 40 3.21 8.31 7.14
C THR A 40 1.81 8.73 6.71
N LYS A 41 0.95 7.76 6.39
CA LYS A 41 -0.43 7.97 5.94
C LYS A 41 -1.35 6.89 6.49
N SER A 42 -2.64 7.21 6.59
CA SER A 42 -3.69 6.24 6.88
C SER A 42 -5.03 6.71 6.36
N GLU A 43 -5.86 5.74 5.99
CA GLU A 43 -7.23 5.96 5.56
C GLU A 43 -8.14 4.90 6.18
N GLU A 44 -9.40 5.25 6.43
CA GLU A 44 -10.43 4.33 6.95
C GLU A 44 -11.70 4.42 6.12
N GLY A 45 -12.30 3.27 5.80
CA GLY A 45 -13.48 3.21 4.94
C GLY A 45 -13.83 1.77 4.55
N ASP A 46 -14.98 1.56 3.94
CA ASP A 46 -15.49 0.22 3.62
C ASP A 46 -15.02 -0.25 2.23
N LEU A 47 -13.97 -1.07 2.16
CA LEU A 47 -13.35 -1.57 0.92
C LEU A 47 -14.01 -2.83 0.36
N ASN A 48 -14.75 -3.57 1.19
CA ASN A 48 -15.38 -4.84 0.80
C ASN A 48 -16.92 -4.80 0.84
N LYS A 49 -17.49 -3.61 1.07
CA LYS A 49 -18.93 -3.30 1.09
C LYS A 49 -19.69 -4.07 2.17
N ASN A 50 -19.04 -4.37 3.30
CA ASN A 50 -19.63 -5.07 4.43
C ASN A 50 -20.17 -4.14 5.52
N LYS A 51 -20.12 -2.82 5.30
CA LYS A 51 -20.52 -1.74 6.22
C LYS A 51 -19.64 -1.62 7.48
N LEU A 52 -18.44 -2.18 7.46
CA LEU A 52 -17.43 -2.01 8.49
C LEU A 52 -16.25 -1.23 7.92
N ASN A 53 -15.67 -0.33 8.72
CA ASN A 53 -14.49 0.40 8.30
C ASN A 53 -13.28 -0.53 8.25
N ASP A 54 -12.73 -0.70 7.06
CA ASP A 54 -11.41 -1.25 6.81
C ASP A 54 -10.36 -0.17 7.02
N LYS A 55 -9.08 -0.56 7.09
CA LYS A 55 -7.98 0.35 7.36
C LYS A 55 -6.85 0.18 6.36
N VAL A 56 -6.36 1.30 5.84
CA VAL A 56 -5.17 1.36 4.99
C VAL A 56 -4.10 2.15 5.72
N VAL A 57 -2.87 1.64 5.72
CA VAL A 57 -1.72 2.28 6.37
C VAL A 57 -0.53 2.27 5.42
N VAL A 58 0.19 3.38 5.37
CA VAL A 58 1.52 3.45 4.78
C VAL A 58 2.52 3.70 5.89
N GLU A 59 3.54 2.86 5.96
CA GLU A 59 4.64 2.98 6.90
C GLU A 59 5.97 3.09 6.16
N MET A 60 6.90 3.86 6.71
CA MET A 60 8.28 3.95 6.22
C MET A 60 9.22 3.22 7.17
N ASP A 61 10.02 2.31 6.65
CA ASP A 61 11.10 1.68 7.42
C ASP A 61 12.31 2.63 7.47
N LEU A 62 12.66 3.13 8.66
CA LEU A 62 13.78 4.05 8.83
C LEU A 62 15.14 3.36 8.95
N LYS A 63 15.16 2.04 9.18
CA LYS A 63 16.42 1.28 9.24
C LYS A 63 16.91 0.86 7.88
N ASP A 64 15.99 0.75 6.92
CA ASP A 64 16.33 0.58 5.52
C ASP A 64 16.94 1.87 4.98
N GLU A 65 18.17 1.78 4.47
CA GLU A 65 18.88 2.90 3.84
C GLU A 65 18.10 3.45 2.62
N THR A 66 17.30 2.61 1.96
CA THR A 66 16.44 3.07 0.86
C THR A 66 15.19 3.80 1.35
N ARG A 67 14.89 3.70 2.65
CA ARG A 67 13.63 4.14 3.28
C ARG A 67 12.41 3.61 2.52
N SER A 68 12.33 2.28 2.41
CA SER A 68 11.20 1.62 1.76
C SER A 68 9.88 1.93 2.45
N LEU A 69 8.83 2.10 1.62
CA LEU A 69 7.47 2.37 2.05
C LEU A 69 6.64 1.10 1.91
N ARG A 70 5.94 0.73 2.99
CA ARG A 70 5.09 -0.45 3.07
C ARG A 70 3.63 -0.03 3.07
N LEU A 71 2.88 -0.47 2.07
CA LEU A 71 1.42 -0.43 2.06
C LEU A 71 0.88 -1.63 2.84
N GLN A 72 -0.01 -1.37 3.78
CA GLN A 72 -0.78 -2.38 4.49
C GLN A 72 -2.28 -2.11 4.36
N ILE A 73 -3.05 -3.16 4.09
CA ILE A 73 -4.52 -3.10 4.05
C ILE A 73 -5.08 -4.14 5.01
N PHE A 74 -5.97 -3.68 5.88
CA PHE A 74 -6.63 -4.48 6.89
C PHE A 74 -8.13 -4.47 6.67
N LEU A 75 -8.75 -5.65 6.56
CA LEU A 75 -10.20 -5.77 6.48
C LEU A 75 -10.81 -6.05 7.85
N SER A 76 -11.88 -5.34 8.17
CA SER A 76 -12.68 -5.55 9.36
C SER A 76 -13.45 -6.87 9.28
N GLN A 77 -13.29 -7.67 10.32
CA GLN A 77 -13.98 -8.94 10.51
C GLN A 77 -15.28 -8.74 11.30
N PRO A 78 -16.25 -9.68 11.26
CA PRO A 78 -17.49 -9.58 12.03
C PRO A 78 -17.29 -9.40 13.55
N ASN A 79 -16.18 -9.89 14.08
CA ASN A 79 -15.78 -9.71 15.48
C ASN A 79 -15.08 -8.36 15.77
N LYS A 80 -15.11 -7.42 14.81
CA LYS A 80 -14.46 -6.09 14.84
C LYS A 80 -12.93 -6.12 14.92
N LYS A 81 -12.29 -7.28 14.73
CA LYS A 81 -10.83 -7.35 14.58
C LYS A 81 -10.44 -7.01 13.15
N LEU A 82 -9.26 -6.41 13.00
CA LEU A 82 -8.64 -6.13 11.71
C LEU A 82 -7.80 -7.33 11.25
N GLN A 83 -8.06 -7.82 10.05
CA GLN A 83 -7.26 -8.85 9.39
C GLN A 83 -6.36 -8.22 8.33
N LEU A 84 -5.05 -8.37 8.45
CA LEU A 84 -4.10 -7.96 7.40
C LEU A 84 -4.31 -8.83 6.15
N VAL A 85 -4.67 -8.20 5.03
CA VAL A 85 -4.87 -8.88 3.73
C VAL A 85 -3.87 -8.46 2.66
N VAL A 86 -3.25 -7.29 2.82
CA VAL A 86 -2.17 -6.81 1.95
C VAL A 86 -1.02 -6.27 2.77
N SER A 87 0.21 -6.63 2.40
CA SER A 87 1.44 -6.04 2.91
C SER A 87 2.48 -6.03 1.79
N SER A 88 2.76 -4.88 1.19
CA SER A 88 3.67 -4.77 0.05
C SER A 88 4.62 -3.58 0.20
N THR A 89 5.90 -3.81 -0.09
CA THR A 89 6.94 -2.78 -0.23
C THR A 89 7.27 -2.48 -1.68
N LYS A 90 6.59 -3.12 -2.64
CA LYS A 90 6.92 -3.03 -4.07
C LYS A 90 6.14 -1.94 -4.80
N ILE A 91 4.92 -1.66 -4.36
CA ILE A 91 3.97 -0.82 -5.09
C ILE A 91 4.30 0.67 -5.00
N ILE A 92 5.03 1.07 -3.96
CA ILE A 92 5.52 2.44 -3.75
C ILE A 92 7.02 2.43 -3.95
N GLU A 93 7.56 3.40 -4.70
CA GLU A 93 9.00 3.56 -4.83
C GLU A 93 9.62 3.98 -3.49
N SER A 94 10.72 3.34 -3.10
CA SER A 94 11.54 3.78 -1.96
C SER A 94 11.96 5.25 -2.12
N GLN A 95 12.05 6.00 -1.01
CA GLN A 95 12.46 7.41 -1.07
C GLN A 95 13.91 7.58 -1.55
N TYR A 96 14.78 6.59 -1.33
CA TYR A 96 16.18 6.58 -1.76
C TYR A 96 16.48 5.28 -2.53
N PRO A 97 15.96 5.11 -3.75
CA PRO A 97 16.04 3.85 -4.47
C PRO A 97 17.49 3.56 -4.88
N ILE A 98 17.86 2.27 -4.92
CA ILE A 98 19.25 1.81 -5.12
C ILE A 98 19.88 2.39 -6.40
N ASN A 99 19.10 2.52 -7.48
CA ASN A 99 19.55 3.07 -8.75
C ASN A 99 19.94 4.55 -8.68
N LYS A 100 19.51 5.27 -7.63
CA LYS A 100 19.85 6.67 -7.37
C LYS A 100 21.01 6.86 -6.38
N LYS A 101 21.67 5.77 -5.96
CA LYS A 101 22.94 5.80 -5.19
C LYS A 101 22.94 6.75 -3.99
N GLY A 102 21.85 6.77 -3.22
CA GLY A 102 21.71 7.61 -2.03
C GLY A 102 21.03 8.96 -2.27
N GLU A 103 20.64 9.28 -3.50
CA GLU A 103 19.81 10.46 -3.80
C GLU A 103 18.32 10.16 -3.61
N HIS A 104 17.57 11.19 -3.18
CA HIS A 104 16.12 11.11 -3.02
C HIS A 104 15.42 10.92 -4.38
N ASN A 105 14.33 10.16 -4.43
CA ASN A 105 13.60 9.89 -5.67
C ASN A 105 12.92 11.13 -6.25
N GLY A 106 12.66 12.15 -5.42
CA GLY A 106 12.02 13.41 -5.79
C GLY A 106 10.48 13.36 -5.78
N ASN A 107 9.91 12.20 -5.47
CA ASN A 107 8.48 11.94 -5.50
C ASN A 107 7.88 12.11 -4.10
N ASN A 108 6.64 12.59 -4.03
CA ASN A 108 5.88 12.57 -2.79
C ASN A 108 5.45 11.14 -2.45
N ILE A 109 5.25 10.86 -1.16
CA ILE A 109 4.59 9.62 -0.73
C ILE A 109 3.16 9.63 -1.29
N PRO A 110 2.71 8.56 -1.97
CA PRO A 110 1.36 8.49 -2.51
C PRO A 110 0.29 8.67 -1.44
N ASP A 111 -0.81 9.31 -1.81
CA ASP A 111 -2.02 9.33 -1.00
C ASP A 111 -2.89 8.12 -1.33
N PHE A 112 -3.66 7.66 -0.35
CA PHE A 112 -4.61 6.57 -0.50
C PHE A 112 -5.97 7.05 -0.02
N ILE A 113 -6.98 6.92 -0.88
CA ILE A 113 -8.37 7.27 -0.56
C ILE A 113 -9.27 6.06 -0.79
N ILE A 114 -10.34 5.96 0.00
CA ILE A 114 -11.37 4.94 -0.16
C ILE A 114 -12.62 5.63 -0.70
N GLU A 115 -13.07 5.21 -1.88
CA GLU A 115 -14.22 5.81 -2.56
C GLU A 115 -15.01 4.70 -3.26
N ASP A 116 -16.34 4.67 -3.05
CA ASP A 116 -17.26 3.69 -3.65
C ASP A 116 -16.89 2.21 -3.44
N GLY A 117 -16.16 1.93 -2.34
CA GLY A 117 -15.63 0.61 -2.00
C GLY A 117 -14.44 0.17 -2.82
N ASN A 118 -13.73 1.12 -3.44
CA ASN A 118 -12.46 0.90 -4.11
C ASN A 118 -11.35 1.69 -3.39
N LEU A 119 -10.14 1.14 -3.41
CA LEU A 119 -8.94 1.84 -2.97
C LEU A 119 -8.35 2.60 -4.14
N LYS A 120 -8.15 3.91 -4.02
CA LYS A 120 -7.43 4.71 -5.03
C LYS A 120 -6.08 5.15 -4.47
N MET A 121 -5.01 4.81 -5.16
CA MET A 121 -3.67 5.33 -4.91
C MET A 121 -3.41 6.52 -5.82
N LEU A 122 -3.07 7.67 -5.23
CA LEU A 122 -2.81 8.92 -5.93
C LEU A 122 -1.32 9.24 -5.88
N THR A 123 -0.71 9.44 -7.04
CA THR A 123 0.71 9.77 -7.16
C THR A 123 0.89 11.08 -7.90
N ASP A 124 1.90 11.87 -7.51
CA ASP A 124 2.39 13.01 -8.27
C ASP A 124 3.87 12.81 -8.57
N ILE A 125 4.17 12.50 -9.84
CA ILE A 125 5.50 12.09 -10.29
C ILE A 125 5.79 12.81 -11.59
N ASN A 126 6.92 13.53 -11.67
CA ASN A 126 7.34 14.24 -12.89
C ASN A 126 6.24 15.12 -13.50
N ASN A 127 5.52 15.91 -12.68
CA ASN A 127 4.38 16.75 -13.08
C ASN A 127 3.20 15.97 -13.71
N ARG A 128 3.12 14.67 -13.42
CA ARG A 128 2.04 13.79 -13.85
C ARG A 128 1.32 13.23 -12.64
N LYS A 129 0.08 13.66 -12.46
CA LYS A 129 -0.83 13.10 -11.48
C LYS A 129 -1.40 11.80 -12.04
N SER A 130 -1.31 10.74 -11.26
CA SER A 130 -1.87 9.44 -11.63
C SER A 130 -2.76 8.91 -10.51
N SER A 131 -3.85 8.25 -10.89
CA SER A 131 -4.71 7.50 -9.97
C SER A 131 -4.74 6.04 -10.41
N TYR A 132 -4.56 5.15 -9.44
CA TYR A 132 -4.63 3.70 -9.61
C TYR A 132 -5.73 3.16 -8.72
N GLU A 133 -6.79 2.63 -9.32
CA GLU A 133 -7.99 2.19 -8.60
C GLU A 133 -8.03 0.67 -8.49
N PHE A 134 -8.17 0.18 -7.26
CA PHE A 134 -8.19 -1.23 -6.91
C PHE A 134 -9.53 -1.62 -6.29
N ARG A 135 -10.08 -2.74 -6.74
CA ARG A 135 -11.32 -3.32 -6.20
C ARG A 135 -11.00 -4.60 -5.43
N TRP A 136 -11.64 -4.77 -4.27
CA TRP A 136 -11.65 -6.07 -3.58
C TRP A 136 -12.53 -7.09 -4.31
N ASN A 137 -11.95 -8.22 -4.69
CA ASN A 137 -12.63 -9.31 -5.36
C ASN A 137 -11.93 -10.64 -5.07
N GLN A 138 -12.70 -11.71 -4.76
CA GLN A 138 -12.17 -13.07 -4.53
C GLN A 138 -10.90 -13.10 -3.65
N ASN A 139 -10.97 -12.45 -2.49
CA ASN A 139 -9.89 -12.36 -1.50
C ASN A 139 -8.63 -11.62 -1.97
N ASN A 140 -8.72 -10.76 -2.99
CA ASN A 140 -7.61 -9.97 -3.50
C ASN A 140 -8.04 -8.56 -3.89
N PHE A 141 -7.08 -7.63 -3.93
CA PHE A 141 -7.26 -6.33 -4.59
C PHE A 141 -6.74 -6.39 -6.02
N GLU A 142 -7.61 -6.09 -6.97
CA GLU A 142 -7.33 -6.11 -8.41
C GLU A 142 -7.32 -4.68 -8.95
N LEU A 143 -6.30 -4.30 -9.72
CA LEU A 143 -6.25 -3.03 -10.43
C LEU A 143 -7.31 -3.03 -11.53
N ILE A 144 -8.24 -2.06 -11.47
CA ILE A 144 -9.37 -1.96 -12.42
C ILE A 144 -9.29 -0.74 -13.32
N LYS A 145 -8.76 0.39 -12.82
CA LYS A 145 -8.69 1.64 -13.57
C LYS A 145 -7.40 2.38 -13.29
N ILE A 146 -6.90 3.06 -14.32
CA ILE A 146 -5.77 4.00 -14.23
C ILE A 146 -6.22 5.29 -14.89
N SER A 147 -6.00 6.43 -14.24
CA SER A 147 -6.13 7.74 -14.88
C SER A 147 -4.85 8.53 -14.71
N ARG A 148 -4.50 9.33 -15.72
CA ARG A 148 -3.31 10.18 -15.71
C ARG A 148 -3.60 11.52 -16.33
N VAL A 149 -3.11 12.57 -15.67
CA VAL A 149 -3.16 13.95 -16.13
C VAL A 149 -1.74 14.52 -16.02
N ALA A 150 -1.20 15.04 -17.12
CA ALA A 150 0.06 15.76 -17.09
C ALA A 150 -0.21 17.24 -17.39
N TRP A 151 0.53 18.12 -16.72
CA TRP A 151 0.49 19.55 -16.97
C TRP A 151 1.75 19.98 -17.71
N ASP A 152 1.58 20.52 -18.92
CA ASP A 152 2.69 21.00 -19.76
C ASP A 152 2.80 22.54 -19.79
N GLY A 153 2.02 23.23 -18.96
CA GLY A 153 2.00 24.70 -18.89
C GLY A 153 1.09 25.37 -19.92
N LYS A 154 0.34 24.63 -20.74
CA LYS A 154 -0.55 25.18 -21.77
C LYS A 154 -2.02 25.10 -21.34
N ASN A 155 -2.92 25.76 -22.08
CA ASN A 155 -4.36 25.74 -21.80
C ASN A 155 -5.07 24.38 -21.98
N THR A 156 -4.31 23.29 -22.17
CA THR A 156 -4.85 21.94 -22.29
C THR A 156 -4.02 20.94 -21.48
N THR A 157 -4.67 19.97 -20.84
CA THR A 157 -4.02 18.83 -20.20
C THR A 157 -4.09 17.59 -21.08
N PRO A 158 -2.97 16.94 -21.46
CA PRO A 158 -3.01 15.58 -21.97
C PRO A 158 -3.45 14.61 -20.88
N GLU A 159 -4.47 13.82 -21.19
CA GLU A 159 -5.07 12.85 -20.28
C GLU A 159 -5.08 11.45 -20.87
N THR A 160 -4.98 10.47 -19.99
CA THR A 160 -5.09 9.06 -20.34
C THR A 160 -5.92 8.34 -19.30
N GLU A 161 -6.94 7.63 -19.76
CA GLU A 161 -7.74 6.73 -18.94
C GLU A 161 -7.60 5.31 -19.46
N ILE A 162 -7.37 4.36 -18.57
CA ILE A 162 -7.25 2.94 -18.88
C ILE A 162 -8.23 2.21 -17.98
N ASP A 163 -9.25 1.61 -18.59
CA ASP A 163 -10.19 0.73 -17.92
C ASP A 163 -9.83 -0.72 -18.28
N LEU A 164 -9.37 -1.46 -17.26
CA LEU A 164 -8.91 -2.84 -17.41
C LEU A 164 -10.09 -3.82 -17.42
N LEU A 165 -11.25 -3.46 -16.90
CA LEU A 165 -12.47 -4.28 -16.97
C LEU A 165 -13.00 -4.30 -18.41
N THR A 166 -13.08 -3.14 -19.04
CA THR A 166 -13.52 -3.00 -20.44
C THR A 166 -12.38 -3.16 -21.46
N LYS A 167 -11.14 -3.25 -20.98
CA LYS A 167 -9.91 -3.40 -21.77
C LYS A 167 -9.73 -2.28 -22.79
N THR A 168 -10.02 -1.05 -22.37
CA THR A 168 -9.93 0.15 -23.22
C THR A 168 -8.97 1.18 -22.64
N LYS A 169 -8.21 1.81 -23.53
CA LYS A 169 -7.35 2.96 -23.27
C LYS A 169 -7.86 4.13 -24.07
N LEU A 170 -8.20 5.20 -23.38
CA LEU A 170 -8.64 6.47 -23.92
C LEU A 170 -7.55 7.51 -23.70
N GLN A 171 -7.19 8.24 -24.75
CA GLN A 171 -6.25 9.35 -24.69
C GLN A 171 -6.91 10.58 -25.31
N PHE A 172 -6.79 11.73 -24.67
CA PHE A 172 -7.39 12.97 -25.14
C PHE A 172 -6.66 14.17 -24.55
N GLN A 173 -7.03 15.37 -24.99
CA GLN A 173 -6.62 16.62 -24.38
C GLN A 173 -7.86 17.30 -23.79
N GLN A 174 -7.78 17.73 -22.55
CA GLN A 174 -8.84 18.47 -21.87
C GLN A 174 -8.51 19.95 -21.90
N GLU A 175 -9.44 20.80 -22.34
CA GLU A 175 -9.29 22.25 -22.26
C GLU A 175 -9.54 22.74 -20.83
N LEU A 176 -8.68 23.63 -20.32
CA LEU A 176 -8.85 24.15 -18.95
C LEU A 176 -10.15 24.94 -18.80
N GLY A 177 -10.89 24.66 -17.72
CA GLY A 177 -12.14 25.34 -17.41
C GLY A 177 -13.32 24.95 -18.32
N SER A 178 -13.18 23.87 -19.07
CA SER A 178 -14.17 23.36 -20.00
C SER A 178 -14.27 21.84 -19.87
N ASP A 179 -15.42 21.25 -20.15
CA ASP A 179 -15.61 19.78 -20.25
C ASP A 179 -15.29 19.24 -21.66
N LYS A 180 -14.81 20.10 -22.55
CA LYS A 180 -14.53 19.74 -23.94
C LYS A 180 -13.27 18.88 -24.08
N MET A 181 -13.46 17.65 -24.54
CA MET A 181 -12.39 16.74 -24.93
C MET A 181 -11.96 16.97 -26.39
N LEU A 182 -10.66 17.13 -26.61
CA LEU A 182 -10.02 17.29 -27.92
C LEU A 182 -9.16 16.06 -28.26
N ASN A 183 -8.94 15.82 -29.55
CA ASN A 183 -7.97 14.83 -30.06
C ASN A 183 -8.15 13.42 -29.47
N LYS A 184 -9.41 13.01 -29.26
CA LYS A 184 -9.79 11.75 -28.65
C LYS A 184 -9.30 10.55 -29.46
N LYS A 185 -8.54 9.66 -28.83
CA LYS A 185 -8.03 8.40 -29.40
C LYS A 185 -8.35 7.24 -28.46
N THR A 186 -9.01 6.21 -28.99
CA THR A 186 -9.34 4.98 -28.24
C THR A 186 -8.53 3.81 -28.77
N GLN A 187 -8.05 2.96 -27.86
CA GLN A 187 -7.25 1.77 -28.16
C GLN A 187 -7.69 0.61 -27.29
N LYS A 188 -7.49 -0.62 -27.77
CA LYS A 188 -7.73 -1.84 -26.98
C LYS A 188 -6.48 -2.20 -26.18
N VAL A 189 -6.68 -2.56 -24.92
CA VAL A 189 -5.64 -3.01 -24.00
C VAL A 189 -5.59 -4.53 -24.00
N LYS A 190 -4.39 -5.10 -24.10
CA LYS A 190 -4.20 -6.56 -24.02
C LYS A 190 -3.85 -6.96 -22.59
N ILE A 191 -4.81 -7.55 -21.89
CA ILE A 191 -4.60 -8.21 -20.60
C ILE A 191 -5.31 -9.56 -20.56
N ASN A 192 -4.66 -10.53 -19.92
CA ASN A 192 -5.21 -11.87 -19.71
C ASN A 192 -5.98 -11.95 -18.39
N ALA A 193 -5.46 -11.31 -17.34
CA ALA A 193 -6.08 -11.21 -16.02
C ALA A 193 -5.85 -9.79 -15.46
N LEU A 194 -6.68 -9.39 -14.49
CA LEU A 194 -6.46 -8.13 -13.77
C LEU A 194 -5.22 -8.25 -12.87
N PRO A 195 -4.34 -7.25 -12.87
CA PRO A 195 -3.17 -7.26 -11.99
C PRO A 195 -3.58 -7.21 -10.53
N LYS A 196 -2.93 -8.02 -9.69
CA LYS A 196 -3.16 -8.03 -8.25
C LYS A 196 -2.20 -7.09 -7.54
N ILE A 197 -2.67 -6.40 -6.50
CA ILE A 197 -1.86 -5.41 -5.77
C ILE A 197 -0.57 -6.00 -5.18
N HIS A 198 -0.57 -7.29 -4.81
CA HIS A 198 0.58 -8.01 -4.26
C HIS A 198 1.70 -8.26 -5.28
N ASP A 199 1.32 -8.37 -6.55
CA ASP A 199 2.23 -8.70 -7.65
C ASP A 199 2.74 -7.44 -8.37
N LEU A 200 2.10 -6.28 -8.12
CA LEU A 200 2.45 -5.01 -8.75
C LEU A 200 3.63 -4.33 -8.06
N SER A 201 4.63 -3.96 -8.85
CA SER A 201 5.63 -2.97 -8.45
C SER A 201 5.28 -1.57 -8.96
N PHE A 202 5.92 -0.56 -8.36
CA PHE A 202 5.92 0.81 -8.85
C PHE A 202 6.24 0.87 -10.35
N SER A 203 7.29 0.15 -10.77
CA SER A 203 7.71 0.12 -12.18
C SER A 203 6.67 -0.50 -13.12
N ASP A 204 5.82 -1.41 -12.63
CA ASP A 204 4.76 -2.02 -13.44
C ASP A 204 3.60 -1.04 -13.66
N LEU A 205 3.27 -0.24 -12.64
CA LEU A 205 2.28 0.82 -12.74
C LEU A 205 2.71 1.90 -13.75
N GLU A 206 4.00 2.21 -13.81
CA GLU A 206 4.55 3.20 -14.73
C GLU A 206 4.57 2.75 -16.20
N LYS A 207 4.45 1.44 -16.48
CA LYS A 207 4.46 0.88 -17.86
C LYS A 207 3.12 0.96 -18.61
N TYR A 208 2.00 1.16 -17.90
CA TYR A 208 0.66 1.31 -18.54
C TYR A 208 0.55 2.58 -19.39
#